data_AF-A0A8S9Z0L7-F1
#
_entry.id   AF-A0A8S9Z0L7-F1
#
_cell.length_a   1.000
_cell.length_b   1.000
_cell.length_c   1.000
_cell.angle_alpha   90.00
_cell.angle_beta   90.00
_cell.angle_gamma   90.00
#
_symmetry.space_group_name_H-M   'P 1'
#
loop_
_entity.id
_entity.type
_entity.pdbx_description
1 polymer ?
#
loop_
_entity_poly.entity_id
_entity_poly.type
_entity_poly.pdbx_seq_one_letter_code
_entity_poly.pdbx_strand_id
1 'polypeptide(L)' 'MLTNRDTNRRWVTYKIPRCYVGSAIQTQPGRSASFEITVNDVLVFSKLVNGDFPNEQAVIEQIRNASKGQQPISIT' A
#
# COMPACT_ATOMS: atom_id res chain seq x y z
N MET A 1 18.46 -1.70 15.51
CA MET A 1 17.60 -2.73 14.90
C MET A 1 16.43 -2.02 14.23
N LEU A 2 16.31 -2.08 12.90
CA LEU A 2 15.14 -1.59 12.19
C LEU A 2 14.02 -2.62 12.37
N THR A 3 12.85 -2.21 12.86
CA THR A 3 11.74 -3.14 13.06
C THR A 3 11.03 -3.40 11.73
N ASN A 4 10.29 -4.52 11.63
CA ASN A 4 9.49 -4.83 10.44
C ASN A 4 8.50 -3.69 10.06
N ARG A 5 8.10 -2.87 11.05
CA ARG A 5 7.31 -1.64 10.83
C ARG A 5 8.07 -0.55 10.08
N ASP A 6 9.36 -0.38 10.37
CA ASP A 6 10.21 0.65 9.75
C ASP A 6 10.55 0.29 8.31
N THR A 7 10.85 -0.98 8.03
CA THR A 7 11.00 -1.47 6.65
C THR A 7 9.72 -1.31 5.86
N ASN A 8 8.56 -1.56 6.48
CA ASN A 8 7.29 -1.52 5.76
C ASN A 8 6.84 -0.12 5.34
N ARG A 9 6.98 0.84 6.25
CA ARG A 9 6.74 2.26 5.93
C ARG A 9 7.73 2.78 4.89
N ARG A 10 8.99 2.33 4.95
CA ARG A 10 10.05 2.77 4.03
C ARG A 10 9.81 2.30 2.60
N TRP A 11 9.34 1.07 2.35
CA TRP A 11 9.09 0.66 0.97
C TRP A 11 7.88 1.38 0.34
N VAL A 12 6.78 1.57 1.09
CA VAL A 12 5.62 2.34 0.59
C VAL A 12 6.06 3.75 0.17
N THR A 13 6.85 4.40 1.02
CA THR A 13 7.22 5.81 0.84
C THR A 13 8.35 6.01 -0.17
N TYR A 14 9.24 5.03 -0.38
CA TYR A 14 10.43 5.20 -1.24
C TYR A 14 10.43 4.37 -2.53
N LYS A 15 9.85 3.15 -2.55
CA LYS A 15 9.82 2.32 -3.77
C LYS A 15 8.67 2.70 -4.70
N ILE A 16 7.44 2.80 -4.18
CA ILE A 16 6.26 3.08 -5.01
C ILE A 16 6.40 4.39 -5.81
N PRO A 17 6.86 5.53 -5.24
CA PRO A 17 6.99 6.76 -6.01
C PRO A 17 8.13 6.71 -7.05
N ARG A 18 9.13 5.83 -6.88
CA ARG A 18 10.15 5.60 -7.93
C ARG A 18 9.63 4.76 -9.09
N CYS A 19 8.66 3.88 -8.84
CA CYS A 19 8.09 3.00 -9.86
C CYS A 19 6.97 3.66 -10.67
N TYR A 20 6.32 4.70 -10.14
CA TYR A 20 5.19 5.37 -10.78
C TYR A 20 5.36 6.89 -10.73
N VAL A 21 5.99 7.42 -11.77
CA VAL A 21 6.15 8.88 -11.99
C VAL A 21 4.77 9.47 -12.25
N GLY A 22 4.13 10.03 -11.21
CA GLY A 22 2.82 10.70 -11.31
C GLY A 22 1.79 10.30 -10.25
N SER A 23 2.03 9.24 -9.47
CA SER A 23 1.14 8.88 -8.36
C SER A 23 1.46 9.70 -7.10
N ALA A 24 0.49 10.47 -6.62
CA ALA A 24 0.59 11.18 -5.34
C ALA A 24 0.36 10.19 -4.20
N ILE A 25 1.42 9.84 -3.47
CA ILE A 25 1.32 9.00 -2.27
C ILE A 25 1.09 9.91 -1.07
N GLN A 26 0.02 9.63 -0.33
CA GLN A 26 -0.24 10.27 0.95
C GLN A 26 -0.17 9.23 2.06
N THR A 27 0.49 9.58 3.16
CA THR A 27 0.50 8.75 4.37
C THR A 27 -0.28 9.47 5.45
N GLN A 28 -1.28 8.80 6.02
CA GLN A 28 -2.07 9.33 7.13
C GLN A 28 -1.85 8.49 8.39
N PRO A 29 -1.84 9.10 9.60
CA PRO A 29 -1.84 8.35 10.84
C PRO A 29 -3.12 7.50 10.96
N GLY A 30 -2.97 6.18 11.03
CA GLY A 30 -4.07 5.25 11.27
C GLY A 30 -4.29 4.95 12.75
N ARG A 31 -5.23 4.04 13.04
CA ARG A 31 -5.43 3.48 14.39
C ARG A 31 -4.21 2.67 14.84
N SER A 32 -4.06 2.45 16.14
CA SER A 32 -2.99 1.62 16.70
C SER A 32 -2.91 0.25 16.00
N ALA A 33 -1.70 -0.12 15.58
CA ALA A 33 -1.39 -1.37 14.85
C ALA A 33 -2.07 -1.54 13.47
N SER A 34 -2.84 -0.56 13.00
CA SER A 34 -3.42 -0.58 11.66
C SER A 34 -2.36 -0.34 10.59
N PHE A 35 -2.58 -0.98 9.44
CA PHE A 35 -1.85 -0.69 8.22
C PHE A 35 -2.82 -0.93 7.07
N GLU A 36 -3.21 0.15 6.42
CA GLU A 36 -4.25 0.15 5.40
C GLU A 36 -3.72 0.83 4.15
N ILE A 37 -4.06 0.26 3.00
CA ILE A 37 -3.69 0.80 1.70
C ILE A 37 -4.97 1.09 0.95
N THR A 38 -5.09 2.33 0.49
CA THR A 38 -6.13 2.79 -0.41
C THR A 38 -5.52 3.19 -1.74
N VAL A 39 -6.14 2.79 -2.84
CA VAL A 39 -5.75 3.18 -4.20
C VAL A 39 -6.99 3.80 -4.86
N ASN A 40 -6.90 5.06 -5.29
CA ASN A 40 -8.05 5.82 -5.82
C ASN A 40 -9.29 5.73 -4.92
N ASP A 41 -9.10 5.96 -3.60
CA ASP A 41 -10.14 5.90 -2.56
C ASP A 41 -10.77 4.51 -2.32
N VAL A 42 -10.28 3.45 -2.98
CA VAL A 42 -10.70 2.07 -2.74
C VAL A 42 -9.75 1.41 -1.75
N LEU A 43 -10.27 0.85 -0.65
CA LEU A 43 -9.50 0.06 0.30
C LEU A 43 -9.06 -1.26 -0.36
N VAL A 44 -7.77 -1.38 -0.65
CA VAL A 44 -7.20 -2.57 -1.26
C VAL A 44 -6.60 -3.54 -0.24
N PHE A 45 -6.21 -3.06 0.94
CA PHE A 45 -5.64 -3.91 1.99
C PHE A 45 -5.91 -3.36 3.39
N SER A 46 -6.18 -4.25 4.36
CA SER A 46 -6.17 -3.92 5.78
C SER A 46 -5.50 -5.01 6.59
N LYS A 47 -4.40 -4.65 7.28
CA LYS A 47 -3.71 -5.53 8.21
C LYS A 47 -4.61 -6.01 9.35
N LEU A 48 -5.58 -5.21 9.77
CA LEU A 48 -6.48 -5.60 10.85
C LEU A 48 -7.41 -6.75 10.44
N VAL A 49 -7.72 -6.86 9.15
CA VAL A 49 -8.52 -7.96 8.59
C VAL A 49 -7.65 -9.17 8.30
N ASN A 50 -6.49 -8.97 7.67
CA ASN A 50 -5.65 -10.07 7.17
C ASN A 50 -4.66 -10.60 8.21
N GLY A 51 -4.44 -9.88 9.30
CA GLY A 51 -3.55 -10.27 10.40
C GLY A 51 -2.05 -10.02 10.15
N ASP A 52 -1.63 -9.81 8.90
CA ASP A 52 -0.24 -9.55 8.53
C ASP A 52 -0.09 -8.35 7.57
N PHE A 53 1.12 -8.07 7.10
CA PHE A 53 1.43 -7.06 6.10
C PHE A 53 1.17 -7.58 4.67
N PRO A 54 0.89 -6.68 3.71
CA PRO A 54 0.59 -7.10 2.35
C PRO A 54 1.84 -7.60 1.63
N ASN A 55 1.63 -8.45 0.64
CA ASN A 55 2.67 -8.76 -0.34
C ASN A 55 3.00 -7.51 -1.18
N GLU A 56 4.28 -7.12 -1.22
CA GLU A 56 4.74 -5.91 -1.93
C GLU A 56 4.36 -5.93 -3.42
N GLN A 57 4.52 -7.08 -4.10
CA GLN A 57 4.23 -7.19 -5.53
C GLN A 57 2.73 -7.04 -5.81
N ALA A 58 1.88 -7.63 -4.97
CA ALA A 58 0.43 -7.51 -5.11
C ALA A 58 -0.04 -6.05 -5.01
N VAL A 59 0.53 -5.26 -4.09
CA VAL A 59 0.25 -3.82 -3.96
C VAL A 59 0.67 -3.07 -5.22
N ILE A 60 1.89 -3.33 -5.71
CA ILE A 60 2.43 -2.68 -6.93
C ILE A 60 1.57 -3.00 -8.15
N GLU A 61 1.04 -4.21 -8.27
CA GLU A 61 0.13 -4.61 -9.34
C GLU A 61 -1.21 -3.88 -9.26
N GLN A 62 -1.80 -3.73 -8.06
CA GLN A 62 -3.02 -2.95 -7.91
C GLN A 62 -2.83 -1.49 -8.33
N ILE A 63 -1.71 -0.88 -7.95
CA ILE A 63 -1.37 0.49 -8.38
C ILE A 63 -1.19 0.55 -9.91
N ARG A 64 -0.57 -0.46 -10.52
CA ARG A 64 -0.41 -0.55 -11.99
C ARG A 64 -1.74 -0.66 -12.72
N ASN A 65 -2.65 -1.46 -12.18
CA ASN A 65 -3.96 -1.68 -12.77
C ASN A 65 -4.79 -0.41 -12.67
N ALA A 66 -4.75 0.25 -11.50
CA ALA A 66 -5.34 1.55 -11.28
C ALA A 66 -4.80 2.62 -12.24
N SER A 67 -3.49 2.65 -12.49
CA SER A 67 -2.89 3.60 -13.44
C SER A 67 -3.30 3.36 -14.89
N LYS A 68 -3.78 2.15 -15.22
CA LYS A 68 -4.34 1.79 -16.54
C LYS A 68 -5.86 2.01 -16.62
N GLY A 69 -6.49 2.55 -15.58
CA GLY A 69 -7.94 2.76 -15.50
C GLY A 69 -8.74 1.53 -15.07
N GLN A 70 -8.08 0.45 -14.63
CA GLN A 70 -8.78 -0.70 -14.05
C GLN A 70 -9.14 -0.41 -12.59
N GLN A 71 -10.24 -1.00 -12.12
CA GLN A 71 -10.62 -0.88 -10.72
C GLN A 71 -9.67 -1.70 -9.83
N PRO A 72 -9.12 -1.11 -8.75
CA PRO A 72 -8.35 -1.87 -7.77
C PRO A 72 -9.22 -2.91 -7.10
N ILE A 73 -8.66 -4.10 -6.85
CA ILE A 73 -9.31 -5.16 -6.08
C ILE A 73 -8.62 -5.34 -4.73
N SER A 74 -9.36 -5.86 -3.76
CA SER A 74 -8.78 -6.22 -2.46
C SER A 74 -7.75 -7.34 -2.62
N ILE A 75 -6.62 -7.17 -1.96
CA ILE A 75 -5.57 -8.17 -1.82
C ILE A 75 -5.61 -8.71 -0.39
N THR A 76 -5.58 -10.03 -0.24
CA THR A 76 -5.49 -10.72 1.04
C THR A 76 -4.05 -10.97 1.46
#